data_AF-A0AAU2HZT7-F1
#
_entry.id   AF-A0AAU2HZT7-F1
#
_cell.length_a   1.000
_cell.length_b   1.000
_cell.length_c   1.000
_cell.angle_alpha   90.00
_cell.angle_beta   90.00
_cell.angle_gamma   90.00
#
_symmetry.space_group_name_H-M   'P 1'
#
loop_
_entity.id
_entity.type
_entity.pdbx_description
1 polymer ?
#
loop_
_entity_poly.entity_id
_entity_poly.type
_entity_poly.pdbx_seq_one_letter_code
_entity_poly.pdbx_strand_id
1 'polypeptide(L)' 'MTVPPKGVPLLRITRTTTGPDGTVLEINDTRMSADTFDIGYTLTRHPSAQHP' A
#
# COMPACT_ATOMS: atom_id res chain seq x y z
N MET A 1 -6.68 -9.68 16.83
CA MET A 1 -5.91 -10.01 15.62
C MET A 1 -4.76 -10.90 16.04
N THR A 2 -4.77 -12.17 15.63
CA THR A 2 -3.73 -13.15 15.97
C THR A 2 -2.48 -12.90 15.13
N VAL A 3 -1.30 -13.02 15.74
CA VAL A 3 -0.03 -12.93 15.01
C VAL A 3 0.05 -14.12 14.05
N PRO A 4 0.25 -13.91 12.74
CA PRO A 4 0.35 -15.01 11.79
C PRO A 4 1.61 -15.86 12.08
N PRO A 5 1.56 -17.18 11.83
CA PRO A 5 2.70 -18.07 12.00
C PRO A 5 3.92 -17.60 11.17
N LYS A 6 5.12 -17.93 11.64
CA LYS A 6 6.35 -17.65 10.90
C LYS A 6 6.32 -18.35 9.53
N GLY A 7 6.74 -17.63 8.49
CA GLY A 7 6.80 -18.15 7.12
C GLY A 7 5.53 -17.93 6.29
N VAL A 8 4.44 -17.40 6.88
CA VAL A 8 3.25 -17.00 6.11
C VAL A 8 3.54 -15.69 5.38
N PRO A 9 3.37 -15.63 4.04
CA PRO A 9 3.50 -14.39 3.28
C PRO A 9 2.48 -13.36 3.76
N LEU A 10 2.95 -12.14 4.03
CA LEU A 10 2.11 -11.02 4.41
C LEU A 10 2.24 -9.89 3.42
N LEU A 11 1.12 -9.23 3.16
CA LEU A 11 1.09 -7.94 2.54
C LEU A 11 1.19 -6.86 3.63
N ARG A 12 2.17 -5.96 3.47
CA ARG A 12 2.36 -4.80 4.34
C ARG A 12 2.06 -3.52 3.56
N ILE A 13 1.07 -2.76 4.03
CA ILE A 13 0.67 -1.49 3.44
C ILE A 13 0.95 -0.39 4.45
N THR A 14 1.81 0.56 4.07
CA THR A 14 2.01 1.80 4.82
C THR A 14 1.33 2.94 4.06
N ARG A 15 0.33 3.57 4.67
CA ARG A 15 -0.36 4.74 4.13
C ARG A 15 0.01 5.97 4.95
N THR A 16 0.47 7.01 4.28
CA THR A 16 0.65 8.34 4.87
C THR A 16 -0.44 9.25 4.33
N THR A 17 -1.25 9.82 5.21
CA THR A 17 -2.24 10.84 4.85
C THR A 17 -1.65 12.22 5.11
N THR A 18 -1.64 13.10 4.10
CA THR A 18 -1.16 14.48 4.22
C THR A 18 -2.29 15.49 4.04
N GLY A 19 -2.23 16.59 4.79
CA GLY A 19 -3.10 17.74 4.63
C GLY A 19 -2.76 18.58 3.38
N PRO A 20 -3.59 19.58 3.05
CA PRO A 20 -3.37 20.45 1.89
C PRO A 20 -2.04 21.22 1.91
N ASP A 21 -1.50 21.46 3.09
CA ASP A 21 -0.22 22.11 3.36
C ASP A 21 0.97 21.13 3.38
N GLY A 22 0.73 19.85 3.09
CA GLY A 22 1.73 18.78 3.16
C GLY A 22 1.98 18.24 4.57
N THR A 23 1.30 18.76 5.60
CA THR A 23 1.45 18.26 6.97
C THR A 23 0.98 16.80 7.06
N VAL A 24 1.77 15.93 7.68
CA VAL A 24 1.34 14.54 7.92
C VAL A 24 0.25 14.51 8.98
N LEU A 25 -0.92 14.01 8.61
CA LEU A 25 -2.08 13.88 9.50
C LEU A 25 -2.16 12.48 10.13
N GLU A 26 -1.76 11.46 9.38
CA GLU A 26 -1.86 10.06 9.83
C GLU A 26 -0.80 9.19 9.15
N ILE A 27 -0.27 8.22 9.90
CA ILE A 27 0.48 7.08 9.37
C ILE A 27 -0.25 5.81 9.78
N ASN A 28 -0.66 5.01 8.80
CA ASN A 28 -1.31 3.72 8.99
C ASN A 28 -0.40 2.61 8.46
N ASP A 29 0.01 1.67 9.32
CA ASP A 29 0.80 0.48 8.94
C ASP A 29 -0.04 -0.77 9.16
N THR A 30 -0.59 -1.31 8.07
CA THR A 30 -1.46 -2.48 8.10
C THR A 30 -0.71 -3.70 7.58
N ARG A 31 -0.85 -4.82 8.30
CA ARG A 31 -0.32 -6.14 7.92
C ARG A 31 -1.48 -7.12 7.79
N MET A 32 -1.55 -7.81 6.66
CA MET A 32 -2.62 -8.76 6.34
C MET A 32 -2.06 -10.01 5.65
N SER A 33 -2.77 -11.13 5.75
CA SER A 33 -2.38 -12.36 5.06
C SER A 33 -2.51 -12.20 3.55
N ALA A 34 -1.47 -12.56 2.80
CA ALA A 34 -1.48 -12.47 1.35
C ALA A 34 -2.52 -13.39 0.70
N ASP A 35 -2.85 -14.51 1.37
CA ASP A 35 -3.86 -15.47 0.86
C ASP A 35 -5.30 -14.91 0.92
N THR A 36 -5.51 -13.85 1.70
CA THR A 36 -6.84 -13.31 1.98
C THR A 36 -7.10 -11.96 1.32
N PHE A 37 -6.13 -11.43 0.57
CA PHE A 37 -6.19 -10.07 0.06
C PHE A 37 -5.64 -9.96 -1.36
N ASP A 38 -6.30 -9.13 -2.17
CA ASP A 38 -5.89 -8.78 -3.52
C ASP A 38 -5.87 -7.25 -3.69
N ILE A 39 -4.89 -6.71 -4.41
CA ILE A 39 -4.77 -5.29 -4.74
C ILE A 39 -4.92 -5.12 -6.26
N GLY A 40 -6.01 -4.47 -6.66
CA GLY A 40 -6.16 -3.92 -8.03
C GLY A 40 -5.99 -2.41 -8.05
N TYR A 41 -5.26 -1.88 -9.04
CA TYR A 41 -5.27 -0.46 -9.37
C TYR A 41 -5.16 -0.25 -10.88
N THR A 42 -5.85 0.77 -11.37
CA THR A 42 -5.74 1.17 -12.77
C THR A 42 -4.40 1.87 -12.98
N LEU A 43 -3.64 1.41 -13.96
CA LEU A 43 -2.44 2.10 -14.44
C LEU A 43 -2.80 2.98 -15.64
N THR A 44 -2.44 4.25 -15.56
CA THR A 44 -2.52 5.19 -16.69
C THR A 44 -1.12 5.64 -17.07
N ARG A 45 -0.89 5.79 -18.38
CA ARG A 45 0.41 6.26 -18.88
C ARG A 45 0.55 7.75 -18.59
N HIS A 46 1.59 8.15 -17.86
CA HIS A 46 1.88 9.56 -17.61
C HIS A 46 2.31 10.27 -18.91
N PRO A 47 1.93 11.54 -19.16
CA PRO A 47 2.31 12.26 -20.38
C PRO A 47 3.82 12.38 -20.62
N SER A 48 4.63 12.37 -19.56
CA SER A 48 6.10 12.43 -19.67
C SER A 48 6.76 11.09 -20.01
N ALA A 49 5.99 9.99 -20.11
CA ALA A 49 6.56 8.69 -20.44
C ALA A 49 7.07 8.69 -21.90
N GLN A 50 8.34 8.37 -22.10
CA GLN A 50 8.92 8.16 -23.43
C GLN A 50 8.54 6.78 -23.96
N HIS A 51 8.44 6.63 -25.28
CA HIS A 51 8.33 5.31 -25.91
C HIS A 51 9.74 4.67 -25.89
N PRO A 52 9.86 3.35 -25.63
CA PRO A 52 11.15 2.66 -25.73
C PRO A 52 11.81 2.83 -27.11
#